data_AF-A0A925TKU5-F1
#
_entry.id   AF-A0A925TKU5-F1
#
_cell.length_a   1.000
_cell.length_b   1.000
_cell.length_c   1.000
_cell.angle_alpha   90.00
_cell.angle_beta   90.00
_cell.angle_gamma   90.00
#
_symmetry.space_group_name_H-M   'P 1'
#
loop_
_entity.id
_entity.type
_entity.pdbx_description
1 polymer ?
#
loop_
_entity_poly.entity_id
_entity_poly.type
_entity_poly.pdbx_seq_one_letter_code
_entity_poly.pdbx_strand_id
1 'polypeptide(L)'
;MSAEENQMALPRQRLRQHGRQRRTIWREINENLRESEIRAALAAYGANVPRNRSVFRHGDFWPGNVIWQGGEIAAVIDWEEARFGDPLADLSICRLDLLWVVGYEGMLEFTELYQAQMRLDLTDLAYADLCASLRPITNIHEWASSYPPLGRPDITTETMSAGHQLF
;
A
#
# COMPACT_ATOMS: atom_id res chain seq x y z
N MET A 1 14.62 -41.04 -6.96
CA MET A 1 14.74 -39.73 -6.30
C MET A 1 14.44 -38.67 -7.35
N SER A 2 13.16 -38.34 -7.50
CA SER A 2 12.69 -37.30 -8.43
C SER A 2 12.67 -35.96 -7.68
N ALA A 3 13.47 -35.02 -8.14
CA ALA A 3 13.25 -33.61 -7.83
C ALA A 3 12.19 -33.12 -8.83
N GLU A 4 10.94 -33.01 -8.36
CA GLU A 4 9.93 -32.26 -9.09
C GLU A 4 10.31 -30.78 -9.03
N GLU A 5 10.87 -30.29 -10.13
CA GLU A 5 10.95 -28.87 -10.44
C GLU A 5 9.53 -28.33 -10.55
N ASN A 6 8.99 -27.83 -9.44
CA ASN A 6 7.80 -27.00 -9.45
C ASN A 6 8.20 -25.60 -9.96
N GLN A 7 8.51 -25.51 -11.25
CA GLN A 7 8.56 -24.25 -11.98
C GLN A 7 7.14 -23.68 -11.98
N MET A 8 6.83 -22.90 -10.96
CA MET A 8 5.65 -22.05 -10.92
C MET A 8 5.85 -20.99 -12.02
N ALA A 9 5.40 -21.34 -13.23
CA ALA A 9 5.31 -20.40 -14.34
C ALA A 9 4.52 -19.18 -13.86
N LEU A 10 5.18 -18.01 -13.88
CA LEU A 10 4.61 -16.75 -13.44
C LEU A 10 3.25 -16.57 -14.11
N PRO A 11 2.13 -16.57 -13.36
CA PRO A 11 0.87 -16.07 -13.89
C PRO A 11 1.17 -14.67 -14.39
N ARG A 12 0.82 -14.36 -15.64
CA ARG A 12 0.95 -13.00 -16.20
C ARG A 12 0.31 -12.04 -15.18
N GLN A 13 1.15 -11.35 -14.41
CA GLN A 13 0.71 -10.39 -13.43
C GLN A 13 -0.06 -9.33 -14.22
N ARG A 14 -1.39 -9.34 -14.10
CA ARG A 14 -2.19 -8.23 -14.60
C ARG A 14 -1.78 -7.03 -13.76
N LEU A 15 -1.07 -6.11 -14.41
CA LEU A 15 -0.74 -4.79 -13.89
C LEU A 15 -1.99 -4.20 -13.23
N ARG A 16 -1.87 -3.75 -11.98
CA ARG A 16 -2.89 -2.93 -11.33
C ARG A 16 -2.90 -1.58 -12.03
N GLN A 17 -3.58 -1.47 -13.16
CA GLN A 17 -3.75 -0.18 -13.81
C GLN A 17 -4.72 0.67 -13.00
N HIS A 18 -4.20 1.54 -12.14
CA HIS A 18 -4.99 2.59 -11.52
C HIS A 18 -5.12 3.76 -12.51
N GLY A 19 -6.05 3.59 -13.44
CA GLY A 19 -6.45 4.68 -14.33
C GLY A 19 -6.91 5.88 -13.52
N ARG A 20 -6.17 6.99 -13.61
CA ARG A 20 -6.58 8.31 -13.11
C ARG A 20 -7.78 8.83 -13.91
N GLN A 21 -8.97 8.29 -13.66
CA GLN A 21 -10.20 8.87 -14.17
C GLN A 21 -10.62 10.04 -13.28
N ARG A 22 -10.03 11.20 -13.54
CA ARG A 22 -10.63 12.49 -13.14
C ARG A 22 -11.84 12.75 -14.04
N ARG A 23 -12.98 12.18 -13.67
CA ARG A 23 -14.29 12.72 -14.01
C ARG A 23 -14.97 13.04 -12.68
N THR A 24 -15.31 14.31 -12.46
CA THR A 24 -16.18 14.73 -11.35
C THR A 24 -17.58 14.23 -11.66
N ILE A 25 -17.80 12.94 -11.46
CA ILE A 25 -19.11 12.33 -11.34
C ILE A 25 -19.40 12.38 -9.84
N TRP A 26 -20.59 12.85 -9.45
CA TRP A 26 -21.05 12.70 -8.07
C TRP A 26 -20.90 11.23 -7.70
N ARG A 27 -20.00 10.95 -6.74
CA ARG A 27 -19.72 9.61 -6.27
C ARG A 27 -20.15 9.54 -4.82
N GLU A 28 -20.85 8.47 -4.48
CA GLU A 28 -21.16 8.15 -3.09
C GLU A 28 -19.86 8.01 -2.29
N ILE A 29 -19.83 8.68 -1.13
CA ILE A 29 -18.76 8.59 -0.16
C ILE A 29 -18.78 7.18 0.43
N ASN A 30 -17.62 6.54 0.52
CA ASN A 30 -17.50 5.19 1.06
C ASN A 30 -17.40 5.20 2.58
N GLU A 31 -18.56 5.27 3.25
CA GLU A 31 -18.61 5.27 4.72
C GLU A 31 -18.22 3.93 5.35
N ASN A 32 -18.29 2.83 4.61
CA ASN A 32 -17.77 1.54 5.09
C ASN A 32 -16.25 1.58 5.36
N LEU A 33 -15.55 2.48 4.67
CA LEU A 33 -14.12 2.76 4.85
C LEU A 33 -13.87 4.13 5.50
N ARG A 34 -14.88 4.69 6.18
CA ARG A 34 -14.79 5.93 6.97
C ARG A 34 -14.25 7.12 6.17
N GLU A 35 -14.58 7.19 4.88
CA GLU A 35 -14.04 8.22 3.97
C GLU A 35 -14.27 9.65 4.48
N SER A 36 -15.46 9.95 5.02
CA SER A 36 -15.76 11.28 5.57
C SER A 36 -14.85 11.64 6.73
N GLU A 37 -14.61 10.70 7.64
CA GLU A 37 -13.78 10.92 8.83
C GLU A 37 -12.31 11.10 8.45
N ILE A 38 -11.79 10.29 7.52
CA ILE A 38 -10.42 10.42 7.00
C ILE A 38 -10.24 11.80 6.34
N ARG A 39 -11.19 12.21 5.48
CA ARG A 39 -11.14 13.52 4.82
C ARG A 39 -11.21 14.68 5.82
N ALA A 40 -12.05 14.57 6.84
CA ALA A 40 -12.17 15.57 7.89
C ALA A 40 -10.87 15.67 8.72
N ALA A 41 -10.26 14.54 9.07
CA ALA A 41 -9.00 14.49 9.81
C ALA A 41 -7.85 15.11 9.00
N LEU A 42 -7.73 14.78 7.71
CA LEU A 42 -6.74 15.39 6.81
C LEU A 42 -6.96 16.91 6.66
N ALA A 43 -8.21 17.35 6.55
CA ALA A 43 -8.53 18.77 6.47
C ALA A 43 -8.19 19.53 7.77
N ALA A 44 -8.45 18.91 8.93
CA ALA A 44 -8.12 19.47 10.24
C ALA A 44 -6.61 19.53 10.51
N TYR A 45 -5.85 18.57 10.00
CA TYR A 45 -4.39 18.56 10.08
C TYR A 45 -3.77 19.70 9.25
N GLY A 46 -4.37 20.02 8.10
CA GLY A 46 -3.97 21.15 7.26
C GLY A 46 -2.70 20.89 6.45
N ALA A 47 -2.20 21.93 5.78
CA ALA A 47 -0.95 21.84 5.03
C ALA A 47 0.24 21.76 6.01
N ASN A 48 0.97 20.64 5.99
CA ASN A 48 2.22 20.50 6.73
C ASN A 48 3.44 20.75 5.84
N VAL A 49 4.52 21.21 6.47
CA VAL A 49 5.85 21.21 5.87
C VAL A 49 6.48 19.85 6.17
N PRO A 50 6.86 19.06 5.16
CA PRO A 50 7.55 17.78 5.37
C PRO A 50 8.74 17.92 6.31
N ARG A 51 8.78 17.09 7.36
CA ARG A 51 9.86 17.08 8.36
C ARG A 51 11.08 16.31 7.88
N ASN A 52 10.85 15.30 7.05
CA ASN A 52 11.89 14.47 6.48
C ASN A 52 12.48 15.13 5.24
N ARG A 53 13.76 14.84 4.99
CA ARG A 53 14.39 15.21 3.72
C ARG A 53 13.66 14.52 2.57
N SER A 54 13.38 15.28 1.52
CA SER A 54 12.84 14.74 0.27
C SER A 54 13.78 13.67 -0.32
N VAL A 55 13.24 12.50 -0.65
CA VAL A 55 13.94 11.37 -1.28
C VAL A 55 13.28 10.98 -2.60
N PHE A 56 13.97 10.19 -3.42
CA PHE A 56 13.36 9.58 -4.59
C PHE A 56 12.47 8.41 -4.13
N ARG A 57 11.18 8.48 -4.45
CA ARG A 57 10.16 7.52 -4.02
C ARG A 57 9.62 6.75 -5.21
N HIS A 58 9.19 5.52 -4.95
CA HIS A 58 8.53 4.65 -5.91
C HIS A 58 7.15 5.19 -6.32
N GLY A 59 6.37 5.69 -5.36
CA GLY A 59 5.01 6.21 -5.58
C GLY A 59 3.91 5.16 -5.40
N ASP A 60 4.19 3.89 -5.73
CA ASP A 60 3.31 2.75 -5.46
C ASP A 60 4.09 1.58 -4.79
N PHE A 61 4.74 1.83 -3.66
CA PHE A 61 5.60 0.82 -3.02
C PHE A 61 4.80 -0.15 -2.15
N TRP A 62 4.42 -1.30 -2.71
CA TRP A 62 3.78 -2.40 -1.97
C TRP A 62 4.44 -3.75 -2.30
N PRO A 63 4.25 -4.81 -1.49
CA PRO A 63 4.96 -6.08 -1.65
C PRO A 63 4.84 -6.72 -3.04
N GLY A 64 3.72 -6.53 -3.75
CA GLY A 64 3.54 -7.10 -5.09
C GLY A 64 4.39 -6.47 -6.19
N ASN A 65 4.97 -5.29 -5.95
CA ASN A 65 5.93 -4.63 -6.86
C ASN A 65 7.39 -5.02 -6.57
N VAL A 66 7.63 -5.92 -5.60
CA VAL A 66 8.96 -6.45 -5.28
C VAL A 66 9.06 -7.91 -5.74
N ILE A 67 9.95 -8.17 -6.70
CA ILE A 67 10.18 -9.50 -7.24
C ILE A 67 11.31 -10.17 -6.46
N TRP A 68 11.02 -11.35 -5.93
CA TRP A 68 11.95 -12.16 -5.16
C TRP A 68 12.43 -13.37 -5.95
N GLN A 69 13.71 -13.70 -5.85
CA GLN A 69 14.30 -14.90 -6.42
C GLN A 69 15.33 -15.47 -5.45
N GLY A 70 15.13 -16.73 -5.02
CA GLY A 70 16.08 -17.38 -4.11
C GLY A 70 16.21 -16.72 -2.72
N GLY A 71 15.18 -16.03 -2.24
CA GLY A 71 15.20 -15.33 -0.95
C GLY A 71 15.82 -13.93 -1.00
N GLU A 72 16.24 -13.46 -2.18
CA GLU A 72 16.76 -12.11 -2.40
C GLU A 72 15.83 -11.30 -3.31
N ILE A 73 15.92 -9.97 -3.20
CA ILE A 73 15.21 -9.06 -4.10
C ILE A 73 15.90 -9.08 -5.47
N ALA A 74 15.19 -9.52 -6.50
CA ALA A 74 15.65 -9.53 -7.88
C ALA A 74 15.32 -8.24 -8.62
N ALA A 75 14.14 -7.65 -8.36
CA ALA A 75 13.72 -6.39 -8.98
C ALA A 75 12.66 -5.65 -8.15
N VAL A 76 12.58 -4.34 -8.38
CA VAL A 76 11.44 -3.50 -8.01
C VAL A 76 10.85 -2.94 -9.32
N ILE A 77 9.56 -3.14 -9.53
CA ILE A 77 8.87 -2.82 -10.79
C ILE A 77 7.76 -1.78 -10.58
N ASP A 78 7.25 -1.23 -11.68
CA ASP A 78 6.10 -0.31 -11.68
C ASP A 78 6.38 1.12 -11.14
N TRP A 79 7.48 1.71 -11.64
CA TRP A 79 7.96 3.05 -11.25
C TRP A 79 7.20 4.22 -11.88
N GLU A 80 6.00 4.02 -12.42
CA GLU A 80 5.28 5.06 -13.18
C GLU A 80 4.84 6.26 -12.31
N GLU A 81 4.68 6.04 -11.01
CA GLU A 81 4.32 7.08 -10.03
C GLU A 81 5.54 7.71 -9.32
N ALA A 82 6.76 7.34 -9.75
CA ALA A 82 7.99 7.71 -9.07
C ALA A 82 8.24 9.22 -9.07
N ARG A 83 8.60 9.76 -7.91
CA ARG A 83 8.79 11.21 -7.72
C ARG A 83 9.56 11.52 -6.44
N PHE A 84 10.17 12.69 -6.38
CA PHE A 84 10.73 13.21 -5.14
C PHE A 84 9.63 13.58 -4.12
N GLY A 85 9.89 13.39 -2.83
CA GLY A 85 9.05 13.90 -1.74
C GLY A 85 9.29 13.18 -0.41
N ASP A 86 8.33 13.32 0.51
CA ASP A 86 8.46 12.76 1.87
C ASP A 86 8.48 11.22 1.85
N PRO A 87 9.52 10.56 2.42
CA PRO A 87 9.63 9.10 2.50
C PRO A 87 8.44 8.43 3.21
N LEU A 88 7.74 9.13 4.09
CA LEU A 88 6.58 8.56 4.79
C LEU A 88 5.48 8.11 3.83
N ALA A 89 5.40 8.68 2.62
CA ALA A 89 4.37 8.28 1.66
C ALA A 89 4.53 6.82 1.16
N ASP A 90 5.76 6.40 0.80
CA ASP A 90 6.00 5.02 0.38
C ASP A 90 5.91 4.07 1.58
N LEU A 91 6.36 4.51 2.76
CA LEU A 91 6.23 3.76 4.00
C LEU A 91 4.74 3.48 4.33
N SER A 92 3.88 4.50 4.29
CA SER A 92 2.45 4.36 4.56
C SER A 92 1.70 3.51 3.55
N ILE A 93 2.06 3.60 2.27
CA ILE A 93 1.51 2.71 1.23
C ILE A 93 1.87 1.25 1.56
N CYS A 94 3.15 0.97 1.82
CA CYS A 94 3.58 -0.39 2.13
C CYS A 94 2.95 -0.91 3.43
N ARG A 95 2.84 -0.06 4.46
CA ARG A 95 2.17 -0.38 5.72
C ARG A 95 0.72 -0.82 5.51
N LEU A 96 -0.05 -0.09 4.70
CA LEU A 96 -1.44 -0.43 4.40
C LEU A 96 -1.57 -1.82 3.74
N ASP A 97 -0.73 -2.11 2.74
CA ASP A 97 -0.75 -3.43 2.10
C ASP A 97 -0.25 -4.54 3.05
N LEU A 98 0.78 -4.28 3.85
CA LEU A 98 1.27 -5.25 4.85
C LEU A 98 0.24 -5.55 5.93
N LEU A 99 -0.58 -4.58 6.33
CA LEU A 99 -1.70 -4.83 7.24
C LEU A 99 -2.64 -5.91 6.70
N TRP A 100 -2.95 -5.88 5.41
CA TRP A 100 -3.80 -6.89 4.77
C TRP A 100 -3.08 -8.22 4.54
N VAL A 101 -1.79 -8.16 4.20
CA VAL A 101 -1.02 -9.35 3.81
C VAL A 101 -0.52 -10.13 5.03
N VAL A 102 0.05 -9.46 6.02
CA VAL A 102 0.72 -10.11 7.17
C VAL A 102 0.13 -9.72 8.52
N GLY A 103 -0.83 -8.79 8.56
CA GLY A 103 -1.50 -8.36 9.78
C GLY A 103 -0.84 -7.15 10.45
N TYR A 104 -1.45 -6.71 11.54
CA TYR A 104 -1.09 -5.49 12.25
C TYR A 104 0.33 -5.57 12.83
N GLU A 105 0.70 -6.71 13.41
CA GLU A 105 2.03 -6.96 13.98
C GLU A 105 3.12 -6.89 12.90
N GLY A 106 2.89 -7.49 11.73
CA GLY A 106 3.84 -7.46 10.63
C GLY A 106 4.02 -6.06 10.02
N MET A 107 2.95 -5.26 9.97
CA MET A 107 3.02 -3.85 9.60
C MET A 107 3.88 -3.04 10.59
N LEU A 108 3.71 -3.27 11.90
CA LEU A 108 4.52 -2.62 12.93
C LEU A 108 5.98 -3.02 12.84
N GLU A 109 6.27 -4.32 12.75
CA GLU A 109 7.63 -4.84 12.60
C GLU A 109 8.34 -4.24 11.38
N PHE A 110 7.65 -4.18 10.24
CA PHE A 110 8.18 -3.51 9.04
C PHE A 110 8.54 -2.04 9.30
N THR A 111 7.72 -1.34 10.07
CA THR A 111 7.92 0.09 10.37
C THR A 111 9.15 0.30 11.26
N GLU A 112 9.33 -0.57 12.26
CA GLU A 112 10.51 -0.56 13.12
C GLU A 112 11.78 -0.85 12.31
N LEU A 113 11.75 -1.86 11.43
CA LEU A 113 12.87 -2.19 10.55
C LEU A 113 13.19 -1.04 9.59
N TYR A 114 12.17 -0.39 9.02
CA TYR A 114 12.34 0.74 8.12
C TYR A 114 12.99 1.94 8.85
N GLN A 115 12.52 2.26 10.05
CA GLN A 115 13.10 3.33 10.89
C GLN A 115 14.52 3.01 11.36
N ALA A 116 14.85 1.73 11.59
CA ALA A 116 16.20 1.33 11.96
C ALA A 116 17.20 1.55 10.81
N GLN A 117 16.76 1.41 9.55
CA GLN A 117 17.59 1.62 8.36
C GLN A 117 17.65 3.10 7.92
N MET A 118 16.59 3.86 8.20
CA MET A 118 16.48 5.26 7.80
C MET A 118 16.15 6.15 9.00
N ARG A 119 16.97 7.20 9.21
CA ARG A 119 16.66 8.24 10.20
C ARG A 119 15.44 9.04 9.75
N LEU A 120 14.27 8.68 10.26
CA LEU A 120 12.99 9.28 9.93
C LEU A 120 12.35 9.91 11.15
N ASP A 121 11.81 11.10 10.95
CA ASP A 121 10.82 11.70 11.84
C ASP A 121 9.44 11.14 11.48
N LEU A 122 8.86 10.37 12.39
CA LEU A 122 7.55 9.72 12.21
C LEU A 122 6.38 10.58 12.72
N THR A 123 6.62 11.84 13.13
CA THR A 123 5.56 12.74 13.66
C THR A 123 4.36 12.85 12.71
N ASP A 124 4.62 12.82 11.40
CA ASP A 124 3.60 13.00 10.36
C ASP A 124 3.15 11.65 9.75
N LEU A 125 3.51 10.51 10.37
CA LEU A 125 3.18 9.18 9.85
C LEU A 125 1.67 8.94 9.81
N ALA A 126 0.92 9.33 10.85
CA ALA A 126 -0.53 9.18 10.87
C ALA A 126 -1.20 9.97 9.72
N TYR A 127 -0.66 11.14 9.37
CA TYR A 127 -1.14 11.90 8.21
C TYR A 127 -0.87 11.17 6.90
N ALA A 128 0.34 10.59 6.75
CA ALA A 128 0.70 9.81 5.57
C ALA A 128 -0.12 8.51 5.47
N ASP A 129 -0.42 7.85 6.58
CA ASP A 129 -1.29 6.67 6.67
C ASP A 129 -2.71 7.03 6.20
N LEU A 130 -3.32 8.11 6.71
CA LEU A 130 -4.62 8.59 6.24
C LEU A 130 -4.63 8.91 4.72
N CYS A 131 -3.53 9.45 4.19
CA CYS A 131 -3.38 9.66 2.75
C CYS A 131 -3.35 8.33 1.97
N ALA A 132 -2.66 7.30 2.49
CA ALA A 132 -2.64 5.97 1.90
C ALA A 132 -4.03 5.30 1.98
N SER A 133 -4.76 5.47 3.08
CA SER A 133 -6.11 4.94 3.29
C SER A 133 -7.13 5.39 2.24
N LEU A 134 -6.93 6.58 1.65
CA LEU A 134 -7.79 7.08 0.58
C LEU A 134 -7.56 6.40 -0.78
N ARG A 135 -6.44 5.69 -0.99
CA ARG A 135 -6.13 5.04 -2.28
C ARG A 135 -7.11 3.91 -2.65
N PRO A 136 -7.42 2.93 -1.77
CA PRO A 136 -8.37 1.86 -2.10
C PRO A 136 -9.82 2.31 -2.00
N ILE A 137 -10.11 3.51 -1.47
CA ILE A 137 -11.45 3.90 -1.03
C ILE A 137 -12.48 3.82 -2.16
N THR A 138 -11.99 4.04 -3.38
CA THR A 138 -12.82 4.07 -4.57
C THR A 138 -13.17 2.70 -5.13
N ASN A 139 -12.34 1.69 -4.89
CA ASN A 139 -12.35 0.44 -5.64
C ASN A 139 -11.68 -0.72 -4.88
N ILE A 140 -11.86 -0.78 -3.55
CA ILE A 140 -11.26 -1.81 -2.69
C ILE A 140 -11.57 -3.25 -3.16
N HIS A 141 -12.71 -3.48 -3.81
CA HIS A 141 -13.05 -4.77 -4.39
C HIS A 141 -12.15 -5.17 -5.57
N GLU A 142 -11.75 -4.22 -6.42
CA GLU A 142 -10.78 -4.45 -7.50
C GLU A 142 -9.41 -4.78 -6.89
N TRP A 143 -9.07 -4.12 -5.79
CA TRP A 143 -7.83 -4.39 -5.07
C TRP A 143 -7.82 -5.80 -4.48
N ALA A 144 -8.89 -6.19 -3.80
CA ALA A 144 -9.05 -7.54 -3.26
C ALA A 144 -8.95 -8.61 -4.35
N SER A 145 -9.53 -8.35 -5.54
CA SER A 145 -9.53 -9.31 -6.66
C SER A 145 -8.12 -9.69 -7.17
N SER A 146 -7.10 -8.89 -6.86
CA SER A 146 -5.72 -9.14 -7.29
C SER A 146 -4.99 -10.15 -6.40
N TYR A 147 -5.47 -10.42 -5.18
CA TYR A 147 -4.77 -11.27 -4.21
C TYR A 147 -4.97 -12.79 -4.40
N PRO A 148 -6.16 -13.31 -4.76
CA PRO A 148 -6.32 -14.75 -4.99
C PRO A 148 -5.38 -15.32 -6.08
N PRO A 149 -5.15 -14.64 -7.23
CA PRO A 149 -4.15 -15.09 -8.22
C PRO A 149 -2.70 -15.10 -7.70
N LEU A 150 -2.41 -14.39 -6.62
CA LEU A 150 -1.10 -14.34 -5.95
C LEU A 150 -0.98 -15.39 -4.83
N GLY A 151 -1.92 -16.33 -4.74
CA GLY A 151 -1.92 -17.38 -3.71
C GLY A 151 -2.46 -16.92 -2.36
N ARG A 152 -3.18 -15.78 -2.33
CA ARG A 152 -3.81 -15.22 -1.13
C ARG A 152 -5.34 -15.13 -1.26
N PRO A 153 -6.04 -16.28 -1.36
CA PRO A 153 -7.51 -16.30 -1.47
C PRO A 153 -8.21 -15.86 -0.18
N ASP A 154 -7.48 -15.80 0.93
CA ASP A 154 -7.91 -15.31 2.23
C ASP A 154 -8.10 -13.79 2.27
N ILE A 155 -7.45 -13.05 1.36
CA ILE A 155 -7.61 -11.60 1.25
C ILE A 155 -8.80 -11.30 0.33
N THR A 156 -9.95 -11.03 0.95
CA THR A 156 -11.21 -10.65 0.30
C THR A 156 -11.56 -9.18 0.55
N THR A 157 -12.57 -8.65 -0.17
CA THR A 157 -13.11 -7.30 0.06
C THR A 157 -13.49 -7.09 1.52
N GLU A 158 -14.11 -8.09 2.15
CA GLU A 158 -14.56 -8.06 3.53
C GLU A 158 -13.37 -7.98 4.49
N THR A 159 -12.36 -8.85 4.31
CA THR A 159 -11.15 -8.84 5.15
C THR A 159 -10.35 -7.55 5.00
N MET A 160 -10.23 -7.02 3.77
CA MET A 160 -9.56 -5.75 3.53
C MET A 160 -10.32 -4.58 4.14
N SER A 161 -11.65 -4.57 4.05
CA SER A 161 -12.48 -3.52 4.67
C SER A 161 -12.39 -3.57 6.20
N ALA A 162 -12.41 -4.75 6.80
CA ALA A 162 -12.23 -4.93 8.24
C ALA A 162 -10.81 -4.50 8.68
N GLY A 163 -9.78 -4.90 7.94
CA GLY A 163 -8.40 -4.51 8.21
C GLY A 163 -8.18 -3.01 8.07
N HIS A 164 -8.80 -2.37 7.06
CA HIS A 164 -8.70 -0.92 6.84
C HIS A 164 -9.23 -0.10 8.03
N GLN A 165 -10.17 -0.64 8.82
CA GLN A 165 -10.64 0.01 10.06
C GLN A 165 -9.60 0.01 11.20
N LEU A 166 -8.56 -0.83 11.11
CA LEU A 166 -7.46 -0.92 12.07
C LEU A 166 -6.27 -0.03 11.70
N PHE A 167 -6.31 0.60 10.53
CA PHE A 167 -5.25 1.43 9.97
C PHE A 167 -5.52 2.92 10.25
#